data_AF-A0A2S6T5E2-F1
#
_entry.id   AF-A0A2S6T5E2-F1
#
_cell.length_a   1.000
_cell.length_b   1.000
_cell.length_c   1.000
_cell.angle_alpha   90.00
_cell.angle_beta   90.00
_cell.angle_gamma   90.00
#
_symmetry.space_group_name_H-M   'P 1'
#
loop_
_entity.id
_entity.type
_entity.pdbx_description
1 polymer ?
#
loop_
_entity_poly.entity_id
_entity_poly.type
_entity_poly.pdbx_seq_one_letter_code
_entity_poly.pdbx_strand_id
1 'polypeptide(L)'
;MTNLFTSDLKVINVGLDAFADSIIQNGGNATKVAWRPPALGDTNTGRALATLINNEEVDAANRIALSRYLAANPVLKGVGKAANSVPGMGERTLLHAGPPISWEEMGGPMKGAIIGAVIYEGWTETEKAASEMASSGEITFSPCHHHSAVGPMSG
;
A
#
# COMPACT_ATOMS: atom_id res chain seq x y z
N MET A 1 23.94 24.72 7.20
CA MET A 1 23.29 25.58 6.19
C MET A 1 23.46 24.90 4.85
N THR A 2 22.40 24.74 4.07
CA THR A 2 22.45 24.11 2.75
C THR A 2 23.05 25.07 1.72
N ASN A 3 24.04 24.62 0.96
CA ASN A 3 24.71 25.39 -0.11
C ASN A 3 23.86 25.51 -1.40
N LEU A 4 22.54 25.41 -1.27
CA LEU A 4 21.61 25.28 -2.40
C LEU A 4 21.70 26.46 -3.39
N PHE A 5 21.96 27.66 -2.90
CA PHE A 5 22.07 28.88 -3.72
C PHE A 5 23.52 29.29 -4.02
N THR A 6 24.50 28.54 -3.52
CA THR A 6 25.93 28.83 -3.67
C THR A 6 26.67 27.79 -4.50
N SER A 7 25.96 26.80 -5.05
CA SER A 7 26.51 25.75 -5.91
C SER A 7 25.66 25.56 -7.16
N ASP A 8 26.27 25.05 -8.23
CA ASP A 8 25.55 24.65 -9.44
C ASP A 8 24.46 23.62 -9.12
N LEU A 9 23.22 23.94 -9.50
CA LEU A 9 22.09 23.05 -9.31
C LEU A 9 22.14 21.89 -10.30
N LYS A 10 21.93 20.67 -9.79
CA LYS A 10 21.69 19.46 -10.58
C LYS A 10 20.20 19.16 -10.54
N VAL A 11 19.49 19.46 -11.62
CA VAL A 11 18.03 19.31 -11.69
C VAL A 11 17.65 17.99 -12.33
N ILE A 12 16.72 17.24 -11.72
CA ILE A 12 16.08 16.08 -12.34
C ILE A 12 14.68 16.50 -12.78
N ASN A 13 14.43 16.52 -14.09
CA ASN A 13 13.13 16.88 -14.65
C ASN A 13 12.29 15.63 -14.91
N VAL A 14 11.09 15.59 -14.34
CA VAL A 14 10.08 14.55 -14.54
C VAL A 14 8.84 15.23 -15.12
N GLY A 15 8.41 14.81 -16.31
CA GLY A 15 7.23 15.38 -16.98
C GLY A 15 7.58 16.02 -18.32
N LEU A 16 7.12 17.26 -18.56
CA LEU A 16 7.31 17.95 -19.83
C LEU A 16 8.77 18.37 -20.04
N ASP A 17 9.30 18.10 -21.23
CA ASP A 17 10.69 18.44 -21.60
C ASP A 17 10.98 19.94 -21.59
N ALA A 18 9.97 20.77 -21.87
CA ALA A 18 10.10 22.22 -21.96
C ALA A 18 10.67 22.86 -20.67
N PHE A 19 10.44 22.27 -19.50
CA PHE A 19 11.02 22.75 -18.25
C PHE A 19 12.52 22.49 -18.15
N ALA A 20 12.99 21.31 -18.56
CA ALA A 20 14.43 21.04 -18.64
C ALA A 20 15.10 21.90 -19.72
N ASP A 21 14.43 22.09 -20.88
CA ASP A 21 14.96 22.91 -21.96
C ASP A 21 15.17 24.36 -21.52
N SER A 22 14.20 24.94 -20.81
CA SER A 22 14.33 26.28 -20.24
C SER A 22 15.54 26.42 -19.30
N ILE A 23 15.82 25.40 -18.48
CA ILE A 23 16.95 25.42 -17.55
C ILE A 23 18.28 25.35 -18.33
N ILE A 24 18.38 24.45 -19.30
CA ILE A 24 19.58 24.25 -20.12
C ILE A 24 19.88 25.51 -20.96
N GLN A 25 18.85 26.11 -21.57
CA GLN A 25 19.00 27.33 -22.37
C GLN A 25 19.50 28.53 -21.55
N ASN A 26 19.23 28.56 -20.25
CA ASN A 26 19.70 29.60 -19.35
C ASN A 26 20.98 29.21 -18.59
N GLY A 27 21.73 28.21 -19.08
CA GLY A 27 23.04 27.82 -18.56
C GLY A 27 23.01 26.88 -17.36
N GLY A 28 21.84 26.38 -16.95
CA GLY A 28 21.69 25.40 -15.88
C GLY A 28 21.89 23.95 -16.36
N ASN A 29 21.97 23.02 -15.40
CA ASN A 29 22.13 21.59 -15.69
C ASN A 29 20.87 20.81 -15.28
N ALA A 30 20.21 20.19 -16.26
CA ALA A 30 19.02 19.38 -16.04
C ALA A 30 19.11 18.02 -16.75
N THR A 31 18.77 16.95 -16.03
CA THR A 31 18.59 15.60 -16.57
C THR A 31 17.11 15.35 -16.81
N LYS A 32 16.73 15.10 -18.06
CA LYS A 32 15.39 14.67 -18.43
C LYS A 32 15.20 13.20 -18.09
N VAL A 33 14.25 12.89 -17.21
CA VAL A 33 13.84 11.52 -16.96
C VAL A 33 12.81 11.14 -18.03
N ALA A 34 13.04 10.03 -18.72
CA ALA A 34 12.07 9.42 -19.63
C ALA A 34 10.89 8.80 -18.85
N TRP A 35 10.19 9.63 -18.09
CA TRP A 35 9.04 9.22 -17.31
C TRP A 35 7.84 8.99 -18.22
N ARG A 36 7.09 7.93 -17.94
CA ARG A 36 5.83 7.60 -18.61
C ARG A 36 4.78 7.24 -17.57
N PRO A 37 3.49 7.48 -17.83
CA PRO A 37 2.42 6.99 -16.97
C PRO A 37 2.54 5.47 -16.75
N PRO A 38 2.00 4.94 -15.63
CA PRO A 38 1.88 3.50 -15.40
C PRO A 38 1.32 2.78 -16.63
N ALA A 39 1.77 1.54 -16.86
CA ALA A 39 1.47 0.74 -18.06
C ALA A 39 2.00 1.30 -19.40
N LEU A 40 3.02 2.18 -19.38
CA LEU A 40 3.72 2.70 -20.57
C LEU A 40 2.81 3.43 -21.59
N GLY A 41 1.61 3.85 -21.19
CA GLY A 41 0.62 4.41 -22.12
C GLY A 41 0.01 3.34 -23.03
N ASP A 42 -0.28 2.14 -22.51
CA ASP A 42 -1.03 1.12 -23.23
C ASP A 42 -2.36 1.68 -23.76
N THR A 43 -2.36 1.92 -25.08
CA THR A 43 -3.49 2.51 -25.78
C THR A 43 -4.74 1.63 -25.74
N ASN A 44 -4.58 0.31 -25.62
CA ASN A 44 -5.73 -0.61 -25.56
C ASN A 44 -6.40 -0.49 -24.19
N THR A 45 -5.62 -0.54 -23.11
CA THR A 45 -6.13 -0.31 -21.75
C THR A 45 -6.73 1.08 -21.61
N GLY A 46 -6.07 2.12 -22.14
CA GLY A 46 -6.58 3.48 -22.12
C GLY A 46 -7.91 3.64 -22.86
N ARG A 47 -8.06 3.00 -24.04
CA ARG A 47 -9.33 2.97 -24.77
C ARG A 47 -10.40 2.18 -24.05
N ALA A 48 -10.07 1.01 -23.50
CA ALA A 48 -11.00 0.21 -22.71
C ALA A 48 -11.54 1.03 -21.53
N LEU A 49 -10.68 1.73 -20.79
CA LEU A 49 -11.10 2.64 -19.72
C LEU A 49 -11.98 3.79 -20.24
N ALA A 50 -11.62 4.40 -21.37
CA ALA A 50 -12.41 5.47 -21.97
C ALA A 50 -13.83 5.00 -22.35
N THR A 51 -13.99 3.75 -22.81
CA THR A 51 -15.33 3.18 -23.10
C THR A 51 -16.20 2.93 -21.87
N LEU A 52 -15.61 2.96 -20.67
CA LEU A 52 -16.37 2.86 -19.42
C LEU A 52 -16.95 4.21 -18.98
N ILE A 53 -16.49 5.34 -19.53
CA ILE A 53 -17.03 6.67 -19.24
C ILE A 53 -18.43 6.78 -19.85
N ASN A 54 -19.41 7.20 -19.05
CA ASN A 54 -20.84 7.27 -19.42
C ASN A 54 -21.43 5.93 -19.88
N ASN A 55 -20.82 4.82 -19.49
CA ASN A 55 -21.40 3.51 -19.73
C ASN A 55 -22.57 3.30 -18.75
N GLU A 56 -23.77 3.09 -19.29
CA GLU A 56 -25.00 3.01 -18.47
C GLU A 56 -24.97 1.89 -17.42
N GLU A 57 -24.34 0.75 -17.74
CA GLU A 57 -24.20 -0.38 -16.82
C GLU A 57 -23.24 -0.06 -15.68
N VAL A 58 -22.10 0.56 -16.00
CA VAL A 58 -21.12 1.03 -15.00
C VAL A 58 -21.74 2.10 -14.12
N ASP A 59 -22.46 3.05 -14.69
CA ASP A 59 -23.12 4.11 -13.94
C ASP A 59 -24.22 3.57 -13.03
N ALA A 60 -24.97 2.56 -13.48
CA ALA A 60 -25.96 1.87 -12.65
C ALA A 60 -25.28 1.14 -11.48
N ALA A 61 -24.19 0.42 -11.72
CA ALA A 61 -23.42 -0.25 -10.67
C ALA A 61 -22.84 0.74 -9.66
N ASN A 62 -22.28 1.87 -10.13
CA ASN A 62 -21.74 2.94 -9.30
C ASN A 62 -22.82 3.57 -8.41
N ARG A 63 -24.02 3.82 -8.95
CA ARG A 63 -25.16 4.32 -8.15
C ARG A 63 -25.50 3.36 -7.01
N ILE A 64 -25.52 2.05 -7.26
CA ILE A 64 -25.80 1.05 -6.22
C ILE A 64 -24.70 1.05 -5.16
N ALA A 65 -23.43 1.03 -5.56
CA ALA A 65 -22.29 1.02 -4.66
C ALA A 65 -22.27 2.27 -3.76
N LEU A 66 -22.41 3.46 -4.35
CA LEU A 66 -22.43 4.73 -3.62
C LEU A 66 -23.65 4.83 -2.69
N SER A 67 -24.83 4.39 -3.14
CA SER A 67 -26.04 4.39 -2.29
C SER A 67 -25.85 3.51 -1.06
N ARG A 68 -25.24 2.33 -1.21
CA ARG A 68 -24.92 1.44 -0.07
C ARG A 68 -23.89 2.05 0.87
N TYR A 69 -22.87 2.71 0.33
CA TYR A 69 -21.85 3.40 1.13
C TYR A 69 -22.47 4.54 1.95
N LEU A 70 -23.27 5.41 1.31
CA LEU A 70 -23.91 6.56 1.97
C LEU A 70 -24.99 6.14 2.97
N ALA A 71 -25.66 5.01 2.74
CA ALA A 71 -26.65 4.46 3.67
C ALA A 71 -26.04 3.70 4.86
N ALA A 72 -24.72 3.48 4.87
CA ALA A 72 -24.06 2.77 5.96
C ALA A 72 -24.09 3.60 7.26
N ASN A 73 -24.55 2.99 8.35
CA ASN A 73 -24.56 3.59 9.68
C ASN A 73 -23.84 2.65 10.69
N PRO A 74 -22.50 2.62 10.68
CA PRO A 74 -21.74 1.72 11.55
C PRO A 74 -21.90 2.12 13.02
N VAL A 75 -22.17 1.13 13.88
CA VAL A 75 -22.28 1.33 15.34
C VAL A 75 -21.39 0.34 16.08
N LEU A 76 -20.69 0.81 17.11
CA LEU A 76 -19.88 -0.06 17.97
C LEU A 76 -20.79 -0.98 18.78
N LYS A 77 -20.66 -2.29 18.56
CA LYS A 77 -21.42 -3.32 19.31
C LYS A 77 -20.66 -3.90 20.49
N GLY A 78 -19.33 -3.82 20.50
CA GLY A 78 -18.51 -4.35 21.58
C GLY A 78 -17.03 -4.43 21.21
N VAL A 79 -16.27 -5.03 22.11
CA VAL A 79 -14.83 -5.30 21.97
C VAL A 79 -14.59 -6.76 22.35
N GLY A 80 -13.74 -7.45 21.59
CA GLY A 80 -13.45 -8.87 21.81
C GLY A 80 -12.12 -9.28 21.18
N LYS A 81 -11.70 -10.51 21.47
CA LYS A 81 -10.47 -11.08 20.90
C LYS A 81 -10.67 -11.38 19.41
N ALA A 82 -9.64 -11.11 18.60
CA ALA A 82 -9.68 -11.34 17.15
C ALA A 82 -10.04 -12.80 16.82
N ALA A 83 -9.47 -13.78 17.53
CA ALA A 83 -9.77 -15.20 17.34
C ALA A 83 -11.26 -15.57 17.41
N ASN A 84 -12.07 -14.79 18.14
CA ASN A 84 -13.51 -15.06 18.31
C ASN A 84 -14.39 -14.15 17.45
N SER A 85 -13.88 -12.99 17.03
CA SER A 85 -14.68 -11.92 16.42
C SER A 85 -14.34 -11.66 14.95
N VAL A 86 -13.13 -11.99 14.51
CA VAL A 86 -12.65 -11.74 13.15
C VAL A 86 -12.80 -13.03 12.32
N PRO A 87 -13.52 -13.01 11.20
CA PRO A 87 -13.72 -14.20 10.37
C PRO A 87 -12.40 -14.77 9.84
N GLY A 88 -12.28 -16.11 9.82
CA GLY A 88 -11.15 -16.80 9.19
C GLY A 88 -9.83 -16.75 9.96
N MET A 89 -9.84 -16.38 11.25
CA MET A 89 -8.66 -16.49 12.10
C MET A 89 -8.33 -17.97 12.37
N GLY A 90 -7.08 -18.36 12.14
CA GLY A 90 -6.50 -19.63 12.59
C GLY A 90 -5.64 -19.47 13.83
N GLU A 91 -5.09 -20.57 14.34
CA GLU A 91 -4.27 -20.61 15.57
C GLU A 91 -3.01 -19.72 15.48
N ARG A 92 -2.36 -19.67 14.30
CA ARG A 92 -1.15 -18.88 14.04
C ARG A 92 -1.33 -17.95 12.85
N THR A 93 -2.45 -17.23 12.83
CA THR A 93 -2.72 -16.23 11.81
C THR A 93 -2.42 -14.83 12.36
N LEU A 94 -1.53 -14.10 11.68
CA LEU A 94 -1.28 -12.69 11.96
C LEU A 94 -1.75 -11.85 10.78
N LEU A 95 -2.57 -10.84 11.06
CA LEU A 95 -3.07 -9.92 10.05
C LEU A 95 -2.13 -8.71 9.93
N HIS A 96 -2.03 -8.16 8.72
CA HIS A 96 -1.22 -6.97 8.44
C HIS A 96 -1.95 -5.97 7.55
N ALA A 97 -1.46 -4.73 7.55
CA ALA A 97 -1.95 -3.69 6.65
C ALA A 97 -1.48 -3.91 5.20
N GLY A 98 -2.19 -3.29 4.25
CA GLY A 98 -1.83 -3.32 2.82
C GLY A 98 -2.29 -4.58 2.08
N PRO A 99 -1.84 -4.77 0.82
CA PRO A 99 -2.14 -5.95 0.01
C PRO A 99 -1.33 -7.17 0.46
N PRO A 100 -1.61 -8.39 -0.06
CA PRO A 100 -0.81 -9.58 0.23
C PRO A 100 0.69 -9.32 0.02
N ILE A 101 1.51 -9.71 0.99
CA ILE A 101 2.96 -9.54 0.97
C ILE A 101 3.62 -10.69 1.74
N SER A 102 4.73 -11.23 1.21
CA SER A 102 5.48 -12.26 1.92
C SER A 102 6.33 -11.64 3.04
N TRP A 103 6.71 -12.45 4.02
CA TRP A 103 7.58 -11.99 5.12
C TRP A 103 8.86 -11.32 4.61
N GLU A 104 9.49 -11.86 3.56
CA GLU A 104 10.75 -11.37 3.01
C GLU A 104 10.63 -9.93 2.51
N GLU A 105 9.50 -9.61 1.87
CA GLU A 105 9.21 -8.32 1.26
C GLU A 105 8.69 -7.27 2.25
N MET A 106 8.28 -7.69 3.46
CA MET A 106 7.83 -6.77 4.49
C MET A 106 8.94 -5.78 4.90
N GLY A 107 8.56 -4.51 5.01
CA GLY A 107 9.45 -3.46 5.52
C GLY A 107 9.78 -3.66 7.01
N GLY A 108 10.92 -3.09 7.44
CA GLY A 108 11.41 -3.21 8.82
C GLY A 108 10.36 -2.94 9.92
N PRO A 109 9.55 -1.86 9.84
CA PRO A 109 8.52 -1.60 10.84
C PRO A 109 7.46 -2.72 10.95
N MET A 110 7.01 -3.27 9.82
CA MET A 110 6.03 -4.36 9.80
C MET A 110 6.64 -5.64 10.35
N LYS A 111 7.89 -5.95 10.01
CA LYS A 111 8.63 -7.08 10.59
C LYS A 111 8.76 -6.95 12.11
N GLY A 112 9.10 -5.76 12.61
CA GLY A 112 9.16 -5.49 14.04
C GLY A 112 7.82 -5.67 14.75
N ALA A 113 6.72 -5.22 14.13
CA ALA A 113 5.38 -5.41 14.68
C ALA A 113 5.00 -6.90 14.78
N ILE A 114 5.28 -7.69 13.74
CA ILE A 114 5.05 -9.13 13.74
C ILE A 114 5.89 -9.84 14.81
N ILE A 115 7.18 -9.52 14.91
CA ILE A 115 8.05 -10.08 15.96
C ILE A 115 7.47 -9.79 17.34
N GLY A 116 7.04 -8.56 17.58
CA GLY A 116 6.36 -8.18 18.82
C GLY A 116 5.08 -8.98 19.07
N ALA A 117 4.25 -9.16 18.04
CA ALA A 117 3.01 -9.95 18.12
C ALA A 117 3.28 -11.43 18.44
N VAL A 118 4.28 -12.05 17.80
CA VAL A 118 4.68 -13.44 18.04
C VAL A 118 5.12 -13.67 19.48
N ILE A 119 5.87 -12.71 20.05
CA ILE A 119 6.28 -12.76 21.45
C ILE A 119 5.09 -12.50 22.38
N TYR A 120 4.22 -11.55 22.04
CA TYR A 120 3.02 -11.22 22.82
C TYR A 120 2.05 -12.42 22.92
N GLU A 121 1.84 -13.14 21.83
CA GLU A 121 1.04 -14.37 21.78
C GLU A 121 1.74 -15.56 22.47
N GLY A 122 3.00 -15.39 22.89
CA GLY A 122 3.77 -16.40 23.61
C GLY A 122 4.24 -17.57 22.75
N TRP A 123 4.31 -17.40 21.43
CA TRP A 123 4.76 -18.47 20.53
C TRP A 123 6.28 -18.67 20.59
N THR A 124 7.02 -17.62 20.93
CA THR A 124 8.47 -17.66 21.16
C THR A 124 8.87 -16.64 22.24
N GLU A 125 10.06 -16.79 22.82
CA GLU A 125 10.52 -15.94 23.94
C GLU A 125 11.51 -14.84 23.53
N THR A 126 12.03 -14.85 22.30
CA THR A 126 13.07 -13.90 21.86
C THR A 126 12.81 -13.38 20.46
N GLU A 127 13.29 -12.18 20.17
CA GLU A 127 13.19 -11.58 18.83
C GLU A 127 13.79 -12.46 17.74
N LYS A 128 14.92 -13.13 18.05
CA LYS A 128 15.58 -14.04 17.12
C LYS A 128 14.68 -15.23 16.78
N ALA A 129 14.14 -15.90 17.80
CA ALA A 129 13.24 -17.04 17.60
C ALA A 129 11.94 -16.62 16.89
N ALA A 130 11.40 -15.44 17.21
CA ALA A 130 10.22 -14.89 16.56
C ALA A 130 10.47 -14.62 15.06
N SER A 131 11.63 -14.05 14.72
CA SER A 131 12.02 -13.82 13.32
C SER A 131 12.23 -15.14 12.58
N GLU A 132 12.82 -16.16 13.22
CA GLU A 132 13.01 -17.49 12.63
C GLU A 132 11.65 -18.14 12.34
N MET A 133 10.72 -18.11 13.29
CA MET A 133 9.35 -18.60 13.12
C MET A 133 8.57 -17.84 12.05
N ALA A 134 8.70 -16.50 11.99
CA ALA A 134 8.06 -15.70 10.95
C ALA A 134 8.53 -16.10 9.54
N SER A 135 9.80 -16.52 9.39
CA SER A 135 10.34 -17.01 8.13
C SER A 135 10.15 -18.52 7.88
N SER A 136 9.69 -19.30 8.87
CA SER A 136 9.63 -20.78 8.76
C SER A 136 8.40 -21.29 7.99
N GLY A 137 7.42 -20.41 7.75
CA GLY A 137 6.11 -20.77 7.20
C GLY A 137 5.11 -21.29 8.24
N GLU A 138 5.46 -21.28 9.53
CA GLU A 138 4.55 -21.65 10.62
C GLU A 138 3.46 -20.60 10.90
N ILE A 139 3.68 -19.36 10.48
CA ILE A 139 2.74 -18.25 10.63
C ILE A 139 2.06 -17.99 9.29
N THR A 140 0.73 -17.93 9.31
CA THR A 140 -0.06 -17.45 8.18
C THR A 140 -0.19 -15.94 8.26
N PHE A 141 0.40 -15.23 7.30
CA PHE A 141 0.20 -13.79 7.13
C PHE A 141 -0.95 -13.54 6.16
N SER A 142 -1.87 -12.63 6.51
CA SER A 142 -2.98 -12.25 5.63
C SER A 142 -3.34 -10.77 5.78
N PRO A 143 -3.72 -10.07 4.70
CA PRO A 143 -4.22 -8.71 4.80
C PRO A 143 -5.46 -8.61 5.70
N CYS A 144 -5.55 -7.58 6.54
CA CYS A 144 -6.76 -7.32 7.33
C CYS A 144 -8.04 -7.28 6.46
N HIS A 145 -7.94 -6.73 5.24
CA HIS A 145 -9.08 -6.57 4.32
C HIS A 145 -9.67 -7.90 3.84
N HIS A 146 -8.90 -8.99 3.83
CA HIS A 146 -9.42 -10.33 3.50
C HIS A 146 -10.27 -10.91 4.63
N HIS A 147 -10.17 -10.36 5.83
CA HIS A 147 -10.84 -10.80 7.05
C HIS A 147 -11.88 -9.79 7.54
N SER A 148 -12.38 -8.91 6.66
CA SER A 148 -13.32 -7.83 7.01
C SER A 148 -12.82 -6.91 8.14
N ALA A 149 -11.49 -6.71 8.20
CA ALA A 149 -10.83 -5.88 9.20
C ALA A 149 -9.95 -4.82 8.53
N VAL A 150 -9.52 -3.83 9.32
CA VAL A 150 -8.52 -2.83 8.93
C VAL A 150 -7.56 -2.62 10.10
N GLY A 151 -6.28 -2.42 9.79
CA GLY A 151 -5.23 -2.17 10.78
C GLY A 151 -4.45 -0.90 10.43
N PRO A 152 -4.28 0.05 11.38
CA PRO A 152 -3.51 1.26 11.13
C PRO A 152 -2.00 0.95 11.04
N MET A 153 -1.27 1.73 10.25
CA MET A 153 0.19 1.61 10.10
C MET A 153 0.64 0.23 9.60
N SER A 154 1.16 -0.64 10.49
CA SER A 154 1.64 -1.99 10.14
C SER A 154 0.53 -3.04 10.08
N GLY A 155 -0.64 -2.75 10.63
CA GLY A 155 -1.70 -3.74 10.86
C GLY A 155 -2.16 -3.71 12.31
#